data_AF-A0A8J3HQ75-F1
#
_entry.id   AF-A0A8J3HQ75-F1
#
_cell.length_a   1.000
_cell.length_b   1.000
_cell.length_c   1.000
_cell.angle_alpha   90.00
_cell.angle_beta   90.00
_cell.angle_gamma   90.00
#
_symmetry.space_group_name_H-M   'P 1'
#
loop_
_entity.id
_entity.type
_entity.pdbx_description
1 polymer ?
#
loop_
_entity_poly.entity_id
_entity_poly.type
_entity_poly.pdbx_seq_one_letter_code
_entity_poly.pdbx_strand_id
1 'polypeptide(L)'
;MAAAVSWLNEHHGNGPQQQTMRILKVTEEAGEAARAWIGVTGQNPRKGVTHTPREVADELADVVISALVAIESLGFDSDQVLSECAAKVLARLPR
;
A
#
# COMPACT_ATOMS: atom_id res chain seq x y z
N MET A 1 1.23 -12.55 3.84
CA MET A 1 2.19 -11.50 4.25
C MET A 1 2.91 -11.81 5.58
N ALA A 2 2.53 -12.88 6.28
CA ALA A 2 3.14 -13.37 7.52
C ALA A 2 4.67 -13.31 7.62
N ALA A 3 5.43 -13.70 6.59
CA ALA A 3 6.90 -13.65 6.62
C ALA A 3 7.45 -12.21 6.77
N ALA A 4 6.86 -11.24 6.06
CA ALA A 4 7.23 -9.83 6.17
C ALA A 4 6.89 -9.27 7.57
N VAL A 5 5.73 -9.66 8.12
CA VAL A 5 5.33 -9.27 9.48
C VAL A 5 6.26 -9.87 10.53
N SER A 6 6.66 -11.15 10.39
CA SER A 6 7.64 -11.78 11.29
C SER A 6 8.96 -11.01 11.29
N TRP A 7 9.49 -10.73 10.11
CA TRP A 7 10.72 -9.97 9.95
C TRP A 7 10.62 -8.56 10.57
N LEU A 8 9.50 -7.85 10.36
CA LEU A 8 9.27 -6.53 10.98
C LEU A 8 9.14 -6.61 12.51
N ASN A 9 8.50 -7.66 13.03
CA ASN A 9 8.36 -7.89 14.46
C ASN A 9 9.72 -8.14 15.11
N GLU A 10 10.61 -8.88 14.46
CA GLU A 10 11.98 -9.16 14.91
C GLU A 10 12.83 -7.87 14.99
N HIS A 11 12.69 -6.97 14.02
CA HIS A 11 13.54 -5.77 13.94
C HIS A 11 13.00 -4.56 14.71
N HIS A 12 11.67 -4.40 14.75
CA HIS A 12 11.04 -3.19 15.28
C HIS A 12 10.08 -3.44 16.45
N GLY A 13 9.76 -4.70 16.75
CA GLY A 13 8.73 -5.09 17.71
C GLY A 13 7.33 -5.13 17.10
N ASN A 14 6.34 -5.52 17.91
CA ASN A 14 4.94 -5.71 17.51
C ASN A 14 3.92 -4.94 18.37
N GLY A 15 4.39 -3.92 19.10
CA GLY A 15 3.54 -3.13 19.99
C GLY A 15 2.58 -2.18 19.25
N PRO A 16 1.69 -1.49 19.99
CA PRO A 16 0.69 -0.58 19.41
C PRO A 16 1.29 0.53 18.55
N GLN A 17 2.48 1.03 18.91
CA GLN A 17 3.18 2.03 18.13
C GLN A 17 3.63 1.47 16.77
N GLN A 18 4.18 0.26 16.73
CA GLN A 18 4.59 -0.37 15.47
C GLN A 18 3.40 -0.70 14.58
N GLN A 19 2.28 -1.14 15.15
CA GLN A 19 1.03 -1.31 14.40
C GLN A 19 0.57 0.02 13.80
N THR A 20 0.61 1.10 14.59
CA THR A 20 0.31 2.46 14.10
C THR A 20 1.22 2.85 12.93
N MET A 21 2.53 2.63 13.04
CA MET A 21 3.48 2.94 11.98
C MET A 21 3.21 2.15 10.69
N ARG A 22 2.84 0.87 10.79
CA ARG A 22 2.49 0.04 9.63
C ARG A 22 1.22 0.52 8.94
N ILE A 23 0.25 1.03 9.69
CA ILE A 23 -0.94 1.68 9.13
C ILE A 23 -0.57 3.00 8.46
N LEU A 24 0.26 3.83 9.10
CA LEU A 24 0.69 5.12 8.55
C LEU A 24 1.51 4.98 7.26
N LYS A 25 2.27 3.88 7.12
CA LYS A 25 3.02 3.56 5.91
C LYS A 25 2.15 3.53 4.65
N VAL A 26 0.87 3.13 4.77
CA VAL A 26 -0.09 3.18 3.64
C VAL A 26 -0.26 4.59 3.08
N THR A 27 -0.32 5.60 3.96
CA THR A 27 -0.43 7.01 3.55
C THR A 27 0.86 7.52 2.92
N GLU A 28 2.01 7.07 3.41
CA GLU A 28 3.32 7.38 2.84
C GLU A 28 3.40 6.88 1.39
N GLU A 29 3.13 5.59 1.15
CA GLU A 29 3.16 5.02 -0.21
C GLU A 29 2.10 5.62 -1.13
N ALA A 30 0.91 5.95 -0.61
CA ALA A 30 -0.11 6.62 -1.41
C ALA A 30 0.35 8.00 -1.89
N GLY A 31 1.13 8.70 -1.06
CA GLY A 31 1.78 9.96 -1.42
C GLY A 31 2.89 9.78 -2.46
N GLU A 32 3.64 8.68 -2.40
CA GLU A 32 4.68 8.32 -3.36
C GLU A 32 4.07 8.01 -4.73
N ALA A 33 3.01 7.21 -4.79
CA ALA A 33 2.26 6.94 -6.02
C ALA A 33 1.67 8.21 -6.65
N ALA A 34 1.12 9.12 -5.83
CA ALA A 34 0.64 10.41 -6.30
C ALA A 34 1.78 11.28 -6.86
N ARG A 35 2.94 11.30 -6.17
CA ARG A 35 4.14 12.02 -6.63
C ARG A 35 4.64 11.46 -7.95
N ALA A 36 4.68 10.13 -8.11
CA ALA A 36 5.08 9.48 -9.34
C ALA A 36 4.14 9.86 -10.50
N TRP A 37 2.82 9.88 -10.28
CA TRP A 37 1.87 10.29 -11.33
C TRP A 37 1.99 11.77 -11.72
N ILE A 38 2.23 12.65 -10.74
CA ILE A 38 2.58 14.06 -11.00
C ILE A 38 3.86 14.14 -11.85
N GLY A 39 4.83 13.26 -11.58
CA GLY A 39 6.06 13.11 -12.35
C GLY A 39 5.84 12.61 -13.78
N VAL A 40 4.89 11.69 -14.01
CA VAL A 40 4.52 11.19 -15.34
C VAL A 40 3.86 12.27 -16.18
N THR A 41 2.91 13.00 -15.59
CA THR A 41 2.15 14.05 -16.29
C THR A 41 2.98 15.31 -16.51
N GLY A 42 4.12 15.47 -15.81
CA GLY A 42 4.93 16.68 -15.85
C GLY A 42 4.21 17.91 -15.27
N GLN A 43 3.19 17.70 -14.42
CA GLN A 43 2.31 18.77 -13.92
C GLN A 43 3.08 19.86 -13.15
N ASN A 44 4.24 19.53 -12.56
CA ASN A 44 5.12 20.52 -11.94
C ASN A 44 6.06 21.15 -12.99
N PRO A 45 5.81 22.39 -13.45
CA PRO A 45 6.59 23.00 -14.53
C PRO A 45 8.06 23.23 -14.17
N ARG A 46 8.41 23.24 -12.87
CA ARG A 46 9.80 23.38 -12.42
C ARG A 46 10.60 22.08 -12.56
N LYS A 47 9.93 20.93 -12.63
CA LYS A 47 10.57 19.60 -12.69
C LYS A 47 10.38 18.89 -14.03
N GLY A 48 9.33 19.23 -14.79
CA GLY A 48 9.01 18.52 -16.03
C GLY A 48 8.61 17.06 -15.78
N VAL A 49 8.77 16.22 -16.80
CA VAL A 49 8.51 14.77 -16.70
C VAL A 49 9.68 14.10 -15.98
N THR A 50 9.40 13.41 -14.88
CA THR A 50 10.43 12.80 -14.02
C THR A 50 10.23 11.31 -13.78
N HIS A 51 9.06 10.77 -14.10
CA HIS A 51 8.71 9.36 -13.88
C HIS A 51 8.01 8.78 -15.10
N THR A 52 7.89 7.46 -15.10
CA THR A 52 7.21 6.64 -16.08
C THR A 52 5.94 6.02 -15.48
N PRO A 53 4.95 5.62 -16.30
CA PRO A 53 3.80 4.87 -15.82
C PRO A 53 4.17 3.55 -15.11
N ARG A 54 5.32 2.95 -15.44
CA ARG A 54 5.83 1.75 -14.75
C ARG A 54 6.19 2.07 -13.31
N GLU A 55 6.92 3.15 -13.06
CA GLU A 55 7.27 3.58 -11.70
C GLU A 55 6.00 3.88 -10.89
N VAL A 56 4.96 4.49 -11.48
CA VAL A 56 3.66 4.67 -10.80
C VAL A 56 3.05 3.33 -10.39
N ALA A 57 3.11 2.32 -11.25
CA ALA A 57 2.59 1.01 -10.94
C ALA A 57 3.43 0.25 -9.90
N ASP A 58 4.72 0.57 -9.75
CA ASP A 58 5.58 0.06 -8.68
C ASP A 58 5.16 0.68 -7.33
N GLU A 59 4.99 2.00 -7.28
CA GLU A 59 4.50 2.69 -6.06
C GLU A 59 3.10 2.23 -5.65
N LEU A 60 2.20 1.97 -6.61
CA LEU A 60 0.89 1.39 -6.31
C LEU A 60 0.99 -0.03 -5.74
N ALA A 61 2.01 -0.81 -6.13
CA ALA A 61 2.25 -2.11 -5.52
C ALA A 61 2.75 -1.97 -4.07
N ASP A 62 3.56 -0.95 -3.78
CA ASP A 62 4.02 -0.65 -2.41
C ASP A 62 2.85 -0.21 -1.50
N VAL A 63 1.87 0.53 -2.02
CA VAL A 63 0.59 0.80 -1.32
C VAL A 63 -0.12 -0.50 -0.95
N VAL A 64 -0.26 -1.43 -1.90
CA VAL A 64 -0.93 -2.71 -1.69
C VAL A 64 -0.20 -3.53 -0.64
N ILE A 65 1.12 -3.70 -0.77
CA ILE A 65 1.92 -4.49 0.19
C ILE A 65 1.84 -3.86 1.59
N SER A 66 1.93 -2.54 1.71
CA SER A 66 1.80 -1.83 2.99
C SER A 66 0.45 -2.10 3.67
N ALA A 67 -0.64 -2.09 2.90
CA ALA A 67 -1.97 -2.40 3.42
C ALA A 67 -2.09 -3.86 3.89
N LEU A 68 -1.58 -4.82 3.11
CA LEU A 68 -1.62 -6.24 3.47
C LEU A 68 -0.76 -6.54 4.72
N VAL A 69 0.41 -5.93 4.83
CA VAL A 69 1.26 -6.01 6.04
C VAL A 69 0.56 -5.42 7.25
N ALA A 70 -0.15 -4.30 7.10
CA ALA A 70 -0.91 -3.69 8.19
C ALA A 70 -2.05 -4.60 8.66
N ILE A 71 -2.81 -5.22 7.74
CA ILE A 71 -3.88 -6.18 8.06
C ILE A 71 -3.34 -7.37 8.88
N GLU A 72 -2.23 -7.98 8.43
CA GLU A 72 -1.62 -9.10 9.14
C GLU A 72 -1.01 -8.68 10.49
N SER A 73 -0.51 -7.45 10.59
CA SER A 73 -0.03 -6.90 11.87
C SER A 73 -1.14 -6.68 12.90
N LEU A 74 -2.40 -6.60 12.46
CA LEU A 74 -3.59 -6.56 13.31
C LEU A 74 -4.12 -7.97 13.66
N GLY A 75 -3.48 -9.03 13.14
CA GLY A 75 -3.84 -10.42 13.41
C GLY A 75 -4.91 -10.99 12.48
N PHE A 76 -5.15 -10.38 11.33
CA PHE A 76 -6.09 -10.89 10.32
C PHE A 76 -5.36 -11.51 9.13
N ASP A 77 -5.96 -12.49 8.49
CA ASP A 77 -5.48 -13.03 7.21
C ASP A 77 -5.72 -11.98 6.10
N SER A 78 -4.63 -11.43 5.56
CA SER A 78 -4.70 -10.38 4.53
C SER A 78 -5.30 -10.87 3.22
N ASP A 79 -5.06 -12.12 2.85
CA ASP A 79 -5.53 -12.69 1.59
C ASP A 79 -7.05 -12.91 1.66
N GLN A 80 -7.53 -13.40 2.81
CA GLN A 80 -8.96 -13.51 3.08
C GLN A 80 -9.64 -12.13 3.07
N VAL A 81 -9.12 -11.16 3.82
CA VAL A 81 -9.72 -9.81 3.93
C VAL A 81 -9.81 -9.12 2.56
N LEU A 82 -8.75 -9.21 1.76
CA LEU A 82 -8.73 -8.64 0.41
C LEU A 82 -9.76 -9.33 -0.51
N SER A 83 -9.79 -10.67 -0.50
CA SER A 83 -10.70 -11.46 -1.34
C SER A 83 -12.16 -11.17 -1.01
N GLU A 84 -12.50 -11.08 0.28
CA GLU A 84 -13.86 -10.71 0.72
C GLU A 84 -14.23 -9.28 0.33
N CYS A 85 -13.28 -8.34 0.38
CA CYS A 85 -13.50 -6.97 -0.07
C CYS A 85 -13.83 -6.93 -1.57
N ALA A 86 -13.03 -7.62 -2.39
CA ALA A 86 -13.24 -7.74 -3.82
C ALA A 86 -14.61 -8.38 -4.14
N ALA A 87 -14.96 -9.47 -3.46
CA ALA A 87 -16.26 -10.14 -3.64
C ALA A 87 -17.45 -9.22 -3.33
N LYS A 88 -17.36 -8.41 -2.26
CA LYS A 88 -18.39 -7.41 -1.90
C LYS A 88 -18.57 -6.35 -2.99
N VAL A 89 -17.50 -5.92 -3.64
CA VAL A 89 -17.56 -4.96 -4.76
C VAL A 89 -18.17 -5.61 -6.00
N LEU A 90 -17.70 -6.80 -6.37
CA LEU A 90 -18.21 -7.53 -7.54
C LEU A 90 -19.71 -7.82 -7.44
N ALA A 91 -20.22 -8.14 -6.24
CA ALA A 91 -21.64 -8.37 -6.00
C ALA A 91 -22.52 -7.12 -6.22
N ARG A 92 -21.93 -5.91 -6.27
CA ARG A 92 -22.63 -4.64 -6.47
C ARG A 92 -22.53 -4.11 -7.91
N LEU A 93 -21.70 -4.73 -8.77
CA LEU A 93 -21.56 -4.29 -10.14
C LEU A 93 -22.81 -4.67 -10.95
N PRO A 94 -23.39 -3.74 -11.75
CA PRO A 94 -24.40 -4.11 -12.71
C PRO A 94 -23.82 -5.11 -13.72
N ARG A 95 -24.64 -6.07 -14.15
CA ARG A 95 -24.27 -7.06 -15.19
C ARG A 95 -24.30 -6.44 -16.57
#